data_AF-A0A522NLX8-F1
#
_entry.id   AF-A0A522NLX8-F1
#
_cell.length_a   1.000
_cell.length_b   1.000
_cell.length_c   1.000
_cell.angle_alpha   90.00
_cell.angle_beta   90.00
_cell.angle_gamma   90.00
#
_symmetry.space_group_name_H-M   'P 1'
#
loop_
_entity.id
_entity.type
_entity.pdbx_description
1 polymer ?
#
loop_
_entity_poly.entity_id
_entity_poly.type
_entity_poly.pdbx_seq_one_letter_code
_entity_poly.pdbx_strand_id
1 'polypeptide(L)'
;MTVAEIADTWGPLAEPIHPDAAGPADPVWKDNAYLSFWDTANEVFGTFHVSTSPNGTGARRARCSVTVKGKVLEIIEDLPPGSFASASIDFGLNGVITVRHPRLRTDLVNVPLFAPADYAAGGVVPELVPGKPLQHFQQACEITGTLVLDGVESEVRARGMRDRTWGFRDESAQWIEYAGLVAVFGDIFITVMKFLGADGILRSDGFLIDADRSRTIADVTFGRDAAGQFRLARLRDTGGGARLVTLSSRLAGFFVPMGADSEGPSFGTYDDFMSLECEGSSGAGFFEQGILHRVH
;
A
#
# COMPACT_ATOMS: atom_id res chain seq x y z
N MET A 1 2.38 23.07 -9.70
CA MET A 1 1.14 22.33 -9.99
C MET A 1 0.14 22.71 -8.92
N THR A 2 -1.09 23.08 -9.29
CA THR A 2 -2.18 23.35 -8.34
C THR A 2 -2.80 22.03 -7.85
N VAL A 3 -3.58 22.04 -6.77
CA VAL A 3 -4.27 20.83 -6.27
C VAL A 3 -5.22 20.23 -7.33
N ALA A 4 -5.89 21.09 -8.11
CA ALA A 4 -6.77 20.64 -9.20
C ALA A 4 -5.98 19.94 -10.31
N GLU A 5 -4.83 20.50 -10.70
CA GLU A 5 -3.93 19.88 -11.69
C GLU A 5 -3.36 18.55 -11.18
N ILE A 6 -3.07 18.42 -9.89
CA ILE A 6 -2.60 17.14 -9.30
C ILE A 6 -3.71 16.09 -9.36
N ALA A 7 -4.96 16.45 -9.06
CA ALA A 7 -6.08 15.51 -9.07
C ALA A 7 -6.23 14.80 -10.42
N ASP A 8 -6.14 15.54 -11.52
CA ASP A 8 -6.27 15.02 -12.88
C ASP A 8 -5.11 14.08 -13.28
N THR A 9 -3.97 14.16 -12.59
CA THR A 9 -2.77 13.35 -12.90
C THR A 9 -2.80 11.95 -12.30
N TRP A 10 -3.66 11.68 -11.32
CA TRP A 10 -3.70 10.41 -10.61
C TRP A 10 -4.42 9.28 -11.37
N GLY A 11 -5.16 9.59 -12.43
CA GLY A 11 -5.84 8.60 -13.27
C GLY A 11 -6.65 7.59 -12.44
N PRO A 12 -6.41 6.26 -12.57
CA PRO A 12 -7.17 5.25 -11.83
C PRO A 12 -6.97 5.31 -10.31
N LEU A 13 -5.91 5.96 -9.82
CA LEU A 13 -5.71 6.15 -8.38
C LEU A 13 -6.61 7.24 -7.78
N ALA A 14 -7.27 8.04 -8.62
CA ALA A 14 -8.31 8.99 -8.24
C ALA A 14 -9.74 8.45 -8.50
N GLU A 15 -9.89 7.16 -8.81
CA GLU A 15 -11.20 6.54 -9.05
C GLU A 15 -12.15 6.81 -7.87
N PRO A 16 -13.35 7.38 -8.13
CA PRO A 16 -14.35 7.63 -7.10
C PRO A 16 -14.73 6.38 -6.30
N ILE A 17 -15.32 6.61 -5.13
CA ILE A 17 -15.86 5.53 -4.30
C ILE A 17 -17.13 4.97 -4.97
N HIS A 18 -17.41 3.68 -4.81
CA HIS A 18 -18.55 3.01 -5.41
C HIS A 18 -19.65 2.70 -4.38
N PRO A 19 -20.51 3.68 -4.01
CA PRO A 19 -21.49 3.50 -2.94
C PRO A 19 -22.59 2.48 -3.24
N ASP A 20 -22.77 2.12 -4.52
CA ASP A 20 -23.86 1.25 -4.98
C ASP A 20 -23.34 -0.05 -5.64
N ALA A 21 -22.04 -0.37 -5.50
CA ALA A 21 -21.43 -1.51 -6.19
C ALA A 21 -21.86 -2.89 -5.65
N ALA A 22 -22.41 -2.96 -4.44
CA ALA A 22 -22.86 -4.21 -3.83
C ALA A 22 -23.99 -3.97 -2.83
N GLY A 23 -24.98 -4.87 -2.83
CA GLY A 23 -26.07 -4.90 -1.87
C GLY A 23 -25.81 -5.79 -0.65
N PRO A 24 -26.75 -5.84 0.30
CA PRO A 24 -26.58 -6.60 1.55
C PRO A 24 -26.41 -8.12 1.38
N ALA A 25 -26.83 -8.69 0.25
CA ALA A 25 -26.74 -10.12 -0.04
C ALA A 25 -25.51 -10.50 -0.89
N ASP A 26 -24.79 -9.51 -1.42
CA ASP A 26 -23.59 -9.74 -2.21
C ASP A 26 -22.39 -10.02 -1.28
N PRO A 27 -21.34 -10.68 -1.79
CA PRO A 27 -20.04 -10.69 -1.12
C PRO A 27 -19.56 -9.28 -0.79
N VAL A 28 -18.68 -9.16 0.19
CA VAL A 28 -18.21 -7.84 0.65
C VAL A 28 -17.47 -7.14 -0.49
N TRP A 29 -17.92 -5.93 -0.81
CA TRP A 29 -17.20 -4.98 -1.65
C TRP A 29 -16.29 -4.12 -0.79
N LYS A 30 -15.09 -3.79 -1.25
CA LYS A 30 -14.23 -2.80 -0.59
C LYS A 30 -13.75 -1.76 -1.59
N ASP A 31 -13.78 -0.50 -1.17
CA ASP A 31 -13.03 0.60 -1.77
C ASP A 31 -11.90 0.94 -0.80
N ASN A 32 -10.66 0.62 -1.19
CA ASN A 32 -9.46 0.94 -0.43
C ASN A 32 -8.68 2.04 -1.13
N ALA A 33 -8.13 2.95 -0.34
CA ALA A 33 -7.01 3.80 -0.75
C ALA A 33 -5.92 3.72 0.32
N TYR A 34 -4.68 3.67 -0.15
CA TYR A 34 -3.52 3.50 0.72
C TYR A 34 -2.39 4.43 0.27
N LEU A 35 -1.61 4.90 1.22
CA LEU A 35 -0.35 5.59 0.99
C LEU A 35 0.67 5.07 1.99
N SER A 36 1.81 4.61 1.51
CA SER A 36 3.01 4.45 2.33
C SER A 36 4.10 5.39 1.87
N PHE A 37 4.75 6.06 2.82
CA PHE A 37 5.79 7.04 2.53
C PHE A 37 6.99 6.92 3.47
N TRP A 38 8.15 7.28 2.95
CA TRP A 38 9.44 7.20 3.63
C TRP A 38 10.32 8.40 3.30
N ASP A 39 10.71 9.12 4.35
CA ASP A 39 11.75 10.14 4.37
C ASP A 39 12.88 9.63 5.26
N THR A 40 13.83 8.94 4.63
CA THR A 40 14.94 8.30 5.33
C THR A 40 15.92 9.31 5.91
N ALA A 41 15.99 10.53 5.35
CA ALA A 41 16.90 11.57 5.80
C ALA A 41 16.40 12.23 7.10
N ASN A 42 15.07 12.39 7.24
CA ASN A 42 14.46 12.98 8.43
C ASN A 42 13.90 11.95 9.42
N GLU A 43 14.05 10.66 9.12
CA GLU A 43 13.50 9.53 9.90
C GLU A 43 11.99 9.65 10.10
N VAL A 44 11.27 9.98 9.01
CA VAL A 44 9.81 10.07 8.99
C VAL A 44 9.25 8.98 8.07
N PHE A 45 8.41 8.12 8.63
CA PHE A 45 7.74 7.05 7.89
C PHE A 45 6.27 7.03 8.26
N GLY A 46 5.43 6.62 7.34
CA GLY A 46 4.03 6.43 7.67
C GLY A 46 3.22 5.71 6.62
N THR A 47 2.07 5.24 7.08
CA THR A 47 1.07 4.52 6.31
C THR A 47 -0.30 5.13 6.58
N PHE A 48 -1.02 5.46 5.53
CA PHE A 48 -2.45 5.72 5.55
C PHE A 48 -3.15 4.56 4.88
N HIS A 49 -4.21 4.05 5.51
CA HIS A 49 -5.07 3.04 4.92
C HIS A 49 -6.52 3.40 5.25
N VAL A 50 -7.27 3.78 4.22
CA VAL A 50 -8.70 4.03 4.32
C VAL A 50 -9.44 2.95 3.53
N SER A 51 -10.40 2.31 4.18
CA SER A 51 -11.25 1.29 3.57
C SER A 51 -12.70 1.62 3.85
N THR A 52 -13.51 1.74 2.81
CA THR A 52 -14.96 1.90 2.94
C THR A 52 -15.67 0.83 2.12
N SER A 53 -16.95 0.64 2.41
CA SER A 53 -17.73 -0.44 1.80
C SER A 53 -19.23 -0.13 1.87
N PRO A 54 -20.01 -0.41 0.83
CA PRO A 54 -21.46 -0.29 0.88
C PRO A 54 -22.11 -1.38 1.76
N ASN A 55 -21.55 -2.61 1.80
CA ASN A 55 -22.17 -3.77 2.46
C ASN A 55 -21.30 -4.46 3.53
N GLY A 56 -20.05 -4.03 3.74
CA GLY A 56 -19.13 -4.58 4.73
C GLY A 56 -19.18 -3.87 6.08
N THR A 57 -19.94 -4.40 7.03
CA THR A 57 -19.97 -3.91 8.42
C THR A 57 -18.68 -4.28 9.15
N GLY A 58 -18.08 -3.35 9.90
CA GLY A 58 -16.85 -3.57 10.68
C GLY A 58 -15.54 -3.55 9.88
N ALA A 59 -15.61 -3.53 8.54
CA ALA A 59 -14.45 -3.40 7.66
C ALA A 59 -14.11 -1.94 7.31
N ARG A 60 -14.97 -0.98 7.68
CA ARG A 60 -14.81 0.44 7.37
C ARG A 60 -13.87 1.10 8.38
N ARG A 61 -12.72 1.61 7.92
CA ARG A 61 -11.71 2.19 8.82
C ARG A 61 -10.83 3.19 8.10
N ALA A 62 -10.53 4.29 8.79
CA ALA A 62 -9.42 5.17 8.48
C ALA A 62 -8.29 4.87 9.47
N ARG A 63 -7.10 4.61 8.96
CA ARG A 63 -5.88 4.42 9.76
C ARG A 63 -4.80 5.39 9.30
N CYS A 64 -4.10 5.98 10.25
CA CYS A 64 -2.85 6.70 10.06
C CYS A 64 -1.83 6.20 11.09
N SER A 65 -0.76 5.58 10.61
CA SER A 65 0.37 5.16 11.42
C SER A 65 1.59 5.95 10.99
N VAL A 66 2.26 6.63 11.92
CA VAL A 66 3.45 7.43 11.65
C VAL A 66 4.54 7.15 12.66
N THR A 67 5.79 7.23 12.22
CA THR A 67 6.95 7.33 13.09
C THR A 67 7.77 8.55 12.71
N VAL A 68 8.20 9.32 13.70
CA VAL A 68 9.06 10.50 13.54
C VAL A 68 10.21 10.35 14.52
N LYS A 69 11.42 10.09 14.01
CA LYS A 69 12.63 9.90 14.84
C LYS A 69 12.39 8.89 15.97
N GLY A 70 11.75 7.77 15.62
CA GLY A 70 11.40 6.68 16.54
C GLY A 70 10.16 6.90 17.42
N LYS A 71 9.54 8.08 17.41
CA LYS A 71 8.25 8.29 18.09
C LYS A 71 7.11 7.80 17.22
N VAL A 72 6.37 6.81 17.71
CA VAL A 72 5.26 6.19 16.98
C VAL A 72 3.92 6.72 17.47
N LEU A 73 3.01 6.99 16.54
CA LEU A 73 1.60 7.20 16.80
C LEU A 73 0.76 6.44 15.77
N GLU A 74 -0.29 5.80 16.25
CA GLU A 74 -1.34 5.22 15.42
C GLU A 74 -2.69 5.86 15.78
N ILE A 75 -3.43 6.22 14.75
CA ILE A 75 -4.82 6.69 14.83
C ILE A 75 -5.65 5.70 14.02
N ILE A 76 -6.69 5.15 14.64
CA ILE A 76 -7.68 4.29 14.00
C ILE A 76 -9.05 4.87 14.30
N GLU A 77 -9.81 5.13 13.25
CA GLU A 77 -11.16 5.70 13.35
C GLU A 77 -12.11 4.96 12.42
N ASP A 78 -13.38 4.88 12.83
CA ASP A 78 -14.44 4.36 11.96
C ASP A 78 -14.63 5.29 10.74
N LEU A 79 -14.94 4.68 9.60
CA LEU A 79 -15.32 5.44 8.40
C LEU A 79 -16.83 5.38 8.15
N PRO A 80 -17.46 6.51 7.76
CA PRO A 80 -18.78 6.48 7.16
C PRO A 80 -18.77 5.64 5.86
N PRO A 81 -19.90 5.00 5.51
CA PRO A 81 -20.05 4.41 4.18
C PRO A 81 -19.83 5.49 3.10
N GLY A 82 -19.08 5.15 2.05
CA GLY A 82 -18.90 6.05 0.91
C GLY A 82 -17.93 7.21 1.17
N SER A 83 -17.12 7.15 2.24
CA SER A 83 -16.19 8.22 2.63
C SER A 83 -14.78 7.70 2.85
N PHE A 84 -13.80 8.52 2.50
CA PHE A 84 -12.39 8.40 2.91
C PHE A 84 -11.97 9.45 3.95
N ALA A 85 -12.95 10.14 4.52
CA ALA A 85 -12.79 11.07 5.63
C ALA A 85 -13.48 10.53 6.90
N SER A 86 -12.73 10.52 8.01
CA SER A 86 -13.16 10.21 9.36
C SER A 86 -13.17 11.47 10.23
N ALA A 87 -13.15 11.32 11.57
CA ALA A 87 -13.21 12.46 12.48
C ALA A 87 -11.97 13.36 12.40
N SER A 88 -10.79 12.78 12.21
CA SER A 88 -9.53 13.52 12.13
C SER A 88 -8.71 13.26 10.88
N ILE A 89 -9.02 12.23 10.07
CA ILE A 89 -8.26 11.88 8.87
C ILE A 89 -9.10 12.21 7.64
N ASP A 90 -8.52 12.90 6.67
CA ASP A 90 -9.09 13.09 5.33
C ASP A 90 -8.09 12.61 4.29
N PHE A 91 -8.40 11.51 3.60
CA PHE A 91 -7.61 11.00 2.50
C PHE A 91 -8.21 11.49 1.18
N GLY A 92 -7.67 12.61 0.68
CA GLY A 92 -8.12 13.22 -0.56
C GLY A 92 -7.60 12.48 -1.79
N LEU A 93 -8.51 12.03 -2.64
CA LEU A 93 -8.16 11.39 -3.91
C LEU A 93 -7.45 12.34 -4.89
N ASN A 94 -7.51 13.65 -4.63
CA ASN A 94 -6.77 14.70 -5.33
C ASN A 94 -5.27 14.77 -4.99
N GLY A 95 -4.78 13.89 -4.12
CA GLY A 95 -3.39 13.89 -3.68
C GLY A 95 -3.10 14.84 -2.53
N VAL A 96 -4.11 15.23 -1.75
CA VAL A 96 -3.94 15.93 -0.49
C VAL A 96 -4.46 15.06 0.63
N ILE A 97 -3.63 14.81 1.65
CA ILE A 97 -4.03 14.08 2.84
C ILE A 97 -3.87 15.01 4.04
N THR A 98 -4.90 15.11 4.86
CA THR A 98 -4.86 15.94 6.07
C THR A 98 -5.18 15.11 7.31
N VAL A 99 -4.49 15.43 8.40
CA VAL A 99 -4.84 14.93 9.74
C VAL A 99 -5.00 16.11 10.69
N ARG A 100 -6.05 16.08 11.50
CA ARG A 100 -6.40 17.08 12.52
C ARG A 100 -6.77 16.38 13.82
N HIS A 101 -5.80 15.72 14.44
CA HIS A 101 -5.92 15.00 15.71
C HIS A 101 -5.21 15.76 16.84
N PRO A 102 -5.64 15.64 18.13
CA PRO A 102 -4.99 16.35 19.24
C PRO A 102 -3.48 16.12 19.35
N ARG A 103 -3.01 14.93 18.94
CA ARG A 103 -1.60 14.55 18.96
C ARG A 103 -0.89 14.64 17.61
N LEU A 104 -1.63 14.75 16.51
CA LEU A 104 -1.08 14.75 15.15
C LEU A 104 -1.78 15.77 14.28
N ARG A 105 -1.02 16.67 13.68
CA ARG A 105 -1.51 17.54 12.61
C ARG A 105 -0.61 17.38 11.41
N THR A 106 -1.18 17.16 10.24
CA THR A 106 -0.39 17.13 9.00
C THR A 106 -1.20 17.58 7.80
N ASP A 107 -0.51 18.20 6.86
CA ASP A 107 -0.97 18.51 5.52
C ASP A 107 0.08 17.99 4.56
N LEU A 108 -0.24 16.89 3.88
CA LEU A 108 0.65 16.22 2.94
C LEU A 108 0.11 16.37 1.53
N VAL A 109 0.96 16.83 0.62
CA VAL A 109 0.69 16.87 -0.81
C VAL A 109 1.50 15.75 -1.46
N ASN A 110 0.82 14.83 -2.12
CA ASN A 110 1.42 13.77 -2.91
C ASN A 110 1.27 14.05 -4.40
N VAL A 111 2.38 13.92 -5.12
CA VAL A 111 2.46 14.12 -6.58
C VAL A 111 2.92 12.81 -7.22
N PRO A 112 2.23 12.32 -8.26
CA PRO A 112 2.58 11.05 -8.89
C PRO A 112 3.97 11.10 -9.51
N LEU A 113 4.65 9.95 -9.45
CA LEU A 113 5.87 9.65 -10.19
C LEU A 113 5.60 8.48 -11.13
N PHE A 114 6.19 8.56 -12.32
CA PHE A 114 6.12 7.51 -13.35
C PHE A 114 4.68 7.16 -13.77
N ALA A 115 4.53 6.15 -14.62
CA ALA A 115 3.22 5.59 -14.96
C ALA A 115 2.67 4.69 -13.82
N PRO A 116 1.35 4.55 -13.68
CA PRO A 116 0.78 3.59 -12.74
C PRO A 116 1.09 2.13 -13.15
N ALA A 117 1.34 1.30 -12.15
CA ALA A 117 1.30 -0.15 -12.24
C ALA A 117 -0.16 -0.62 -12.20
N ASP A 118 -0.59 -1.35 -13.23
CA ASP A 118 -1.94 -1.91 -13.34
C ASP A 118 -1.91 -3.42 -13.04
N TYR A 119 -2.30 -3.77 -11.82
CA TYR A 119 -2.42 -5.16 -11.38
C TYR A 119 -3.80 -5.77 -11.69
N ALA A 120 -4.76 -4.98 -12.18
CA ALA A 120 -6.09 -5.48 -12.54
C ALA A 120 -6.03 -6.42 -13.76
N ALA A 121 -5.10 -6.17 -14.68
CA ALA A 121 -4.93 -6.99 -15.88
C ALA A 121 -4.21 -8.33 -15.62
N GLY A 122 -3.31 -8.38 -14.63
CA GLY A 122 -2.46 -9.55 -14.35
C GLY A 122 -3.14 -10.66 -13.57
N GLY A 123 -4.26 -10.37 -12.89
CA GLY A 123 -4.99 -11.37 -12.08
C GLY A 123 -4.16 -11.93 -10.92
N VAL A 124 -3.20 -11.16 -10.41
CA VAL A 124 -2.28 -11.60 -9.35
C VAL A 124 -3.00 -11.77 -8.01
N VAL A 125 -3.99 -10.93 -7.76
CA VAL A 125 -4.88 -11.06 -6.60
C VAL A 125 -6.00 -12.05 -6.98
N PRO A 126 -6.16 -13.17 -6.24
CA PRO A 126 -7.23 -14.13 -6.51
C PRO A 126 -8.62 -13.49 -6.45
N GLU A 127 -9.51 -13.84 -7.37
CA GLU A 127 -10.88 -13.32 -7.39
C GLU A 127 -11.72 -13.90 -6.24
N LEU A 128 -12.53 -13.07 -5.56
CA LEU A 128 -13.56 -13.55 -4.64
C LEU A 128 -14.81 -14.03 -5.38
N VAL A 129 -15.18 -13.29 -6.43
CA VAL A 129 -16.34 -13.57 -7.28
C VAL A 129 -15.83 -13.87 -8.70
N PRO A 130 -16.09 -15.07 -9.24
CA PRO A 130 -15.62 -15.44 -10.56
C PRO A 130 -16.01 -14.43 -11.66
N GLY A 131 -15.03 -14.01 -12.45
CA GLY A 131 -15.22 -13.04 -13.53
C GLY A 131 -15.37 -11.59 -13.06
N LYS A 132 -15.11 -11.31 -11.77
CA LYS A 132 -15.10 -9.95 -11.20
C LYS A 132 -13.75 -9.70 -10.50
N PRO A 133 -12.65 -9.52 -11.28
CA PRO A 133 -11.34 -9.30 -10.71
C PRO A 133 -11.26 -7.99 -9.93
N LEU A 134 -10.45 -8.02 -8.89
CA LEU A 134 -10.13 -6.84 -8.10
C LEU A 134 -9.39 -5.83 -8.99
N GLN A 135 -9.84 -4.59 -8.98
CA GLN A 135 -9.12 -3.49 -9.61
C GLN A 135 -8.05 -3.04 -8.65
N HIS A 136 -6.77 -3.07 -9.05
CA HIS A 136 -5.64 -2.73 -8.17
C HIS A 136 -4.60 -1.94 -8.95
N PHE A 137 -4.36 -0.71 -8.52
CA PHE A 137 -3.38 0.19 -9.11
C PHE A 137 -2.41 0.69 -8.06
N GLN A 138 -1.14 0.79 -8.43
CA GLN A 138 -0.09 1.36 -7.59
C GLN A 138 0.74 2.37 -8.37
N GLN A 139 1.15 3.45 -7.72
CA GLN A 139 2.02 4.43 -8.36
C GLN A 139 2.95 5.05 -7.33
N ALA A 140 4.22 5.18 -7.68
CA ALA A 140 5.18 5.89 -6.85
C ALA A 140 4.80 7.37 -6.77
N CYS A 141 5.25 8.06 -5.72
CA CYS A 141 4.99 9.49 -5.56
C CYS A 141 6.08 10.20 -4.76
N GLU A 142 6.10 11.52 -4.92
CA GLU A 142 6.77 12.43 -3.98
C GLU A 142 5.73 12.97 -3.01
N ILE A 143 6.13 13.11 -1.74
CA ILE A 143 5.29 13.67 -0.71
C ILE A 143 6.04 14.83 -0.07
N THR A 144 5.36 15.96 0.01
CA THR A 144 5.85 17.15 0.71
C THR A 144 4.82 17.65 1.70
N GLY A 145 5.28 18.25 2.79
CA GLY A 145 4.38 18.83 3.78
C GLY A 145 5.01 18.95 5.15
N THR A 146 4.15 19.13 6.14
CA THR A 146 4.55 19.28 7.54
C THR A 146 3.79 18.28 8.39
N LEU A 147 4.49 17.69 9.37
CA LEU A 147 3.92 16.80 10.37
C LEU A 147 4.24 17.34 11.76
N VAL A 148 3.21 17.59 12.57
CA VAL A 148 3.33 18.02 13.97
C VAL A 148 2.87 16.88 14.88
N LEU A 149 3.81 16.21 15.54
CA LEU A 149 3.56 15.10 16.46
C LEU A 149 3.85 15.52 17.91
N ASP A 150 2.84 15.47 18.77
CA ASP A 150 2.92 15.89 20.17
C ASP A 150 3.54 17.30 20.32
N GLY A 151 3.17 18.21 19.43
CA GLY A 151 3.65 19.59 19.39
C GLY A 151 5.04 19.79 18.75
N VAL A 152 5.70 18.72 18.31
CA VAL A 152 6.99 18.80 17.61
C VAL A 152 6.76 18.77 16.10
N GLU A 153 7.17 19.85 15.44
CA GLU A 153 7.08 19.98 13.98
C GLU A 153 8.25 19.27 13.28
N SER A 154 7.97 18.64 12.14
CA SER A 154 8.93 18.02 11.25
C SER A 154 8.51 18.25 9.80
N GLU A 155 9.46 18.67 8.97
CA GLU A 155 9.26 18.74 7.53
C GLU A 155 9.25 17.32 6.95
N VAL A 156 8.39 17.09 5.96
CA VAL A 156 8.31 15.82 5.22
C VAL A 156 8.78 16.08 3.79
N ARG A 157 9.82 15.37 3.36
CA ARG A 157 10.27 15.28 1.97
C ARG A 157 10.49 13.82 1.62
N ALA A 158 9.39 13.12 1.38
CA ALA A 158 9.39 11.67 1.23
C ALA A 158 9.23 11.23 -0.21
N ARG A 159 9.65 10.00 -0.48
CA ARG A 159 9.08 9.19 -1.56
C ARG A 159 8.00 8.29 -0.98
N GLY A 160 7.12 7.78 -1.82
CA GLY A 160 6.09 6.85 -1.38
C GLY A 160 5.50 6.04 -2.52
N MET A 161 4.49 5.26 -2.17
CA MET A 161 3.61 4.58 -3.10
C MET A 161 2.18 4.79 -2.65
N ARG A 162 1.36 5.24 -3.60
CA ARG A 162 -0.08 5.33 -3.45
C ARG A 162 -0.72 4.13 -4.13
N ASP A 163 -1.71 3.57 -3.48
CA ASP A 163 -2.51 2.43 -3.92
C ASP A 163 -3.97 2.87 -4.04
N ARG A 164 -4.67 2.29 -5.01
CA ARG A 164 -6.12 2.31 -5.08
C ARG A 164 -6.60 0.92 -5.47
N THR A 165 -7.51 0.39 -4.67
CA THR A 165 -8.08 -0.94 -4.89
C THR A 165 -9.59 -0.94 -4.74
N TRP A 166 -10.33 -1.56 -5.65
CA TRP A 166 -11.77 -1.75 -5.49
C TRP A 166 -12.29 -3.05 -6.09
N GLY A 167 -13.33 -3.61 -5.49
CA GLY A 167 -13.96 -4.85 -5.93
C GLY A 167 -14.45 -5.72 -4.78
N PHE A 168 -14.90 -6.93 -5.12
CA PHE A 168 -15.28 -7.94 -4.14
C PHE A 168 -14.03 -8.48 -3.44
N ARG A 169 -13.96 -8.30 -2.11
CA ARG A 169 -12.74 -8.56 -1.34
C ARG A 169 -13.01 -9.04 0.09
N ASP A 170 -12.41 -10.16 0.41
CA ASP A 170 -12.27 -10.77 1.74
C ASP A 170 -10.91 -11.47 1.81
N GLU A 171 -9.94 -10.81 2.45
CA GLU A 171 -8.54 -11.26 2.48
C GLU A 171 -8.42 -12.64 3.12
N SER A 172 -9.16 -12.91 4.20
CA SER A 172 -9.12 -14.18 4.92
C SER A 172 -9.72 -15.34 4.11
N ALA A 173 -10.56 -15.05 3.12
CA ALA A 173 -11.16 -16.04 2.24
C ALA A 173 -10.41 -16.22 0.91
N GLN A 174 -9.71 -15.19 0.41
CA GLN A 174 -9.11 -15.21 -0.92
C GLN A 174 -7.67 -15.74 -0.93
N TRP A 175 -6.86 -15.47 0.11
CA TRP A 175 -5.45 -15.88 0.12
C TRP A 175 -4.94 -16.27 1.51
N ILE A 176 -3.94 -17.14 1.53
CA ILE A 176 -3.31 -17.69 2.73
C ILE A 176 -2.10 -16.84 3.14
N GLU A 177 -1.36 -16.35 2.14
CA GLU A 177 -0.15 -15.57 2.33
C GLU A 177 0.02 -14.61 1.16
N TYR A 178 0.58 -13.44 1.43
CA TYR A 178 1.15 -12.62 0.36
C TYR A 178 2.42 -11.90 0.80
N ALA A 179 3.18 -11.47 -0.18
CA ALA A 179 4.34 -10.62 -0.01
C ALA A 179 4.44 -9.62 -1.16
N GLY A 180 4.73 -8.37 -0.82
CA GLY A 180 4.94 -7.29 -1.78
C GLY A 180 6.23 -6.53 -1.47
N LEU A 181 6.97 -6.17 -2.52
CA LEU A 181 8.10 -5.24 -2.41
C LEU A 181 7.78 -4.00 -3.24
N VAL A 182 7.89 -2.85 -2.60
CA VAL A 182 7.66 -1.54 -3.22
C VAL A 182 8.85 -0.65 -2.90
N ALA A 183 9.55 -0.16 -3.92
CA ALA A 183 10.79 0.58 -3.73
C ALA A 183 11.07 1.58 -4.84
N VAL A 184 11.76 2.67 -4.49
CA VAL A 184 12.25 3.69 -5.42
C VAL A 184 13.78 3.76 -5.32
N PHE A 185 14.45 3.68 -6.48
CA PHE A 185 15.89 3.78 -6.66
C PHE A 185 16.21 4.88 -7.67
N GLY A 186 16.43 6.11 -7.21
CA GLY A 186 16.55 7.27 -8.10
C GLY A 186 15.30 7.41 -8.98
N ASP A 187 15.47 7.28 -10.30
CA ASP A 187 14.41 7.44 -11.31
C ASP A 187 13.75 6.11 -11.70
N ILE A 188 13.84 5.10 -10.83
CA ILE A 188 13.25 3.78 -11.03
C ILE A 188 12.29 3.46 -9.89
N PHE A 189 11.09 3.01 -10.24
CA PHE A 189 10.12 2.43 -9.33
C PHE A 189 10.00 0.92 -9.58
N ILE A 190 10.08 0.15 -8.50
CA ILE A 190 9.81 -1.29 -8.50
C ILE A 190 8.62 -1.53 -7.59
N THR A 191 7.60 -2.19 -8.14
CA THR A 191 6.53 -2.79 -7.34
C THR A 191 6.36 -4.23 -7.80
N VAL A 192 6.36 -5.18 -6.87
CA VAL A 192 6.10 -6.59 -7.15
C VAL A 192 5.26 -7.18 -6.04
N MET A 193 4.43 -8.16 -6.37
CA MET A 193 3.63 -8.87 -5.39
C MET A 193 3.54 -10.36 -5.72
N LYS A 194 3.32 -11.16 -4.67
CA LYS A 194 3.22 -12.61 -4.73
C LYS A 194 2.16 -13.08 -3.76
N PHE A 195 1.17 -13.82 -4.24
CA PHE A 195 0.04 -14.32 -3.47
C PHE A 195 -0.02 -15.84 -3.53
N LEU A 196 -0.21 -16.48 -2.38
CA LEU A 196 -0.67 -17.85 -2.28
C LEU A 196 -2.18 -17.83 -2.05
N GLY A 197 -2.97 -18.13 -3.08
CA GLY A 197 -4.42 -18.16 -2.97
C GLY A 197 -4.92 -19.24 -2.02
N ALA A 198 -6.17 -19.11 -1.56
CA ALA A 198 -6.85 -20.15 -0.78
C ALA A 198 -7.03 -21.46 -1.57
N ASP A 199 -6.96 -21.38 -2.90
CA ASP A 199 -6.89 -22.49 -3.85
C ASP A 199 -5.53 -23.19 -3.90
N GLY A 200 -4.53 -22.70 -3.16
CA GLY A 200 -3.16 -23.21 -3.17
C GLY A 200 -2.34 -22.80 -4.39
N ILE A 201 -2.87 -21.96 -5.28
CA ILE A 201 -2.15 -21.48 -6.46
C ILE A 201 -1.32 -20.25 -6.10
N LEU A 202 -0.03 -20.34 -6.43
CA LEU A 202 0.93 -19.24 -6.30
C LEU A 202 0.87 -18.33 -7.53
N ARG A 203 0.64 -17.05 -7.31
CA ARG A 203 0.58 -16.01 -8.35
C ARG A 203 1.63 -14.95 -8.04
N SER A 204 2.26 -14.41 -9.07
CA SER A 204 3.17 -13.27 -8.93
C SER A 204 3.05 -12.35 -10.12
N ASP A 205 3.21 -11.06 -9.87
CA ASP A 205 3.20 -10.03 -10.89
C ASP A 205 4.01 -8.83 -10.37
N GLY A 206 4.37 -7.93 -11.27
CA GLY A 206 4.97 -6.67 -10.90
C GLY A 206 5.48 -5.86 -12.05
N PHE A 207 6.02 -4.70 -11.71
CA PHE A 207 6.39 -3.67 -12.64
C PHE A 207 7.72 -3.02 -12.23
N LEU A 208 8.53 -2.81 -13.25
CA LEU A 208 9.72 -1.97 -13.22
C LEU A 208 9.43 -0.76 -14.10
N ILE A 209 9.27 0.40 -13.48
CA ILE A 209 8.79 1.62 -14.13
C ILE A 209 9.87 2.70 -14.02
N ASP A 210 10.16 3.34 -15.14
CA ASP A 210 11.03 4.51 -15.24
C ASP A 210 10.31 5.62 -16.03
N ALA A 211 11.02 6.71 -16.35
CA ALA A 211 10.45 7.83 -17.10
C ALA A 211 10.02 7.45 -18.53
N ASP A 212 10.62 6.41 -19.11
CA ASP A 212 10.44 6.06 -20.51
C ASP A 212 9.41 4.94 -20.71
N ARG A 213 9.30 4.02 -19.73
CA ARG A 213 8.48 2.81 -19.88
C ARG A 213 8.10 2.14 -18.56
N SER A 214 7.06 1.31 -18.65
CA SER A 214 6.70 0.29 -17.67
C SER A 214 7.01 -1.10 -18.24
N ARG A 215 7.78 -1.92 -17.50
CA ARG A 215 8.10 -3.30 -17.86
C ARG A 215 7.53 -4.26 -16.84
N THR A 216 6.82 -5.28 -17.32
CA THR A 216 6.32 -6.36 -16.47
C THR A 216 7.47 -7.21 -15.93
N ILE A 217 7.38 -7.56 -14.65
CA ILE A 217 8.24 -8.52 -13.95
C ILE A 217 7.53 -9.87 -13.96
N ALA A 218 8.09 -10.83 -14.69
CA ALA A 218 7.49 -12.14 -14.92
C ALA A 218 7.81 -13.16 -13.81
N ASP A 219 8.91 -12.96 -13.08
CA ASP A 219 9.32 -13.86 -12.01
C ASP A 219 9.87 -13.09 -10.81
N VAL A 220 9.43 -13.50 -9.63
CA VAL A 220 9.74 -12.88 -8.34
C VAL A 220 10.06 -13.97 -7.31
N THR A 221 11.26 -13.87 -6.75
CA THR A 221 11.68 -14.69 -5.61
C THR A 221 12.07 -13.79 -4.45
N PHE A 222 11.46 -14.00 -3.28
CA PHE A 222 11.83 -13.31 -2.04
C PHE A 222 12.67 -14.22 -1.14
N GLY A 223 13.84 -13.76 -0.74
CA GLY A 223 14.67 -14.38 0.29
C GLY A 223 14.37 -13.77 1.65
N ARG A 224 14.35 -14.62 2.69
CA ARG A 224 14.11 -14.24 4.09
C ARG A 224 15.24 -14.71 4.99
N ASP A 225 15.38 -14.07 6.15
CA ASP A 225 16.20 -14.59 7.24
C ASP A 225 15.45 -15.63 8.08
N ALA A 226 16.11 -16.15 9.13
CA ALA A 226 15.55 -17.17 10.00
C ALA A 226 14.36 -16.68 10.86
N ALA A 227 14.15 -15.36 10.96
CA ALA A 227 12.97 -14.79 11.60
C ALA A 227 11.82 -14.57 10.61
N GLY A 228 11.97 -15.00 9.35
CA GLY A 228 10.98 -14.82 8.31
C GLY A 228 10.93 -13.40 7.74
N GLN A 229 11.89 -12.54 8.08
CA GLN A 229 11.90 -11.15 7.62
C GLN A 229 12.60 -11.03 6.26
N PHE A 230 12.19 -10.05 5.45
CA PHE A 230 12.75 -9.81 4.12
C PHE A 230 14.27 -9.61 4.16
N ARG A 231 14.98 -10.18 3.17
CA ARG A 231 16.42 -9.98 2.96
C ARG A 231 16.77 -9.58 1.54
N LEU A 232 16.10 -10.16 0.55
CA LEU A 232 16.35 -9.85 -0.86
C LEU A 232 15.16 -10.19 -1.74
N ALA A 233 15.12 -9.60 -2.93
CA ALA A 233 14.27 -10.01 -4.03
C ALA A 233 15.12 -10.27 -5.29
N ARG A 234 14.84 -11.37 -5.99
CA ARG A 234 15.34 -11.63 -7.35
C ARG A 234 14.19 -11.43 -8.32
N LEU A 235 14.40 -10.56 -9.29
CA LEU A 235 13.38 -10.11 -10.23
C LEU A 235 13.83 -10.45 -11.65
N ARG A 236 12.93 -10.94 -12.49
CA ARG A 236 13.16 -11.07 -13.93
C ARG A 236 12.06 -10.37 -14.71
N ASP A 237 12.45 -9.44 -15.58
CA ASP A 237 11.51 -8.79 -16.49
C ASP A 237 11.19 -9.67 -17.70
N THR A 238 10.09 -9.37 -18.40
CA THR A 238 9.66 -10.09 -19.62
C THR A 238 10.64 -9.96 -20.79
N GLY A 239 11.56 -8.99 -20.73
CA GLY A 239 12.67 -8.82 -21.68
C GLY A 239 13.91 -9.64 -21.34
N GLY A 240 13.88 -10.42 -20.25
CA GLY A 240 15.00 -11.24 -19.77
C GLY A 240 16.01 -10.51 -18.87
N GLY A 241 15.77 -9.23 -18.55
CA GLY A 241 16.55 -8.48 -17.58
C GLY A 241 16.40 -9.08 -16.19
N ALA A 242 17.52 -9.22 -15.46
CA ALA A 242 17.52 -9.77 -14.11
C ALA A 242 18.05 -8.72 -13.13
N ARG A 243 17.37 -8.56 -11.99
CA ARG A 243 17.77 -7.64 -10.92
C ARG A 243 17.81 -8.33 -9.57
N LEU A 244 18.70 -7.85 -8.71
CA LEU A 244 18.78 -8.24 -7.31
C LEU A 244 18.58 -6.99 -6.46
N VAL A 245 17.51 -7.00 -5.66
CA VAL A 245 17.27 -6.02 -4.61
C VAL A 245 17.67 -6.64 -3.27
N THR A 246 18.49 -5.96 -2.49
CA THR A 246 18.93 -6.44 -1.16
C THR A 246 18.63 -5.44 -0.06
N LEU A 247 18.27 -5.96 1.11
CA LEU A 247 18.15 -5.18 2.34
C LEU A 247 19.50 -4.64 2.79
N SER A 248 19.58 -3.34 3.02
CA SER A 248 20.73 -2.69 3.68
C SER A 248 20.46 -2.47 5.17
N SER A 249 19.29 -1.91 5.52
CA SER A 249 18.89 -1.66 6.91
C SER A 249 17.37 -1.55 7.03
N ARG A 250 16.84 -1.93 8.20
CA ARG A 250 15.43 -1.76 8.56
C ARG A 250 15.28 -0.46 9.34
N LEU A 251 14.23 0.29 9.02
CA LEU A 251 14.07 1.67 9.45
C LEU A 251 12.84 1.86 10.34
N ALA A 252 11.71 1.28 9.94
CA ALA A 252 10.44 1.37 10.67
C ALA A 252 9.50 0.24 10.26
N GLY A 253 8.37 0.08 10.95
CA GLY A 253 7.31 -0.79 10.47
C GLY A 253 6.03 -0.68 11.25
N PHE A 254 4.94 -1.13 10.62
CA PHE A 254 3.59 -1.03 11.17
C PHE A 254 2.80 -2.29 10.85
N PHE A 255 1.94 -2.70 11.78
CA PHE A 255 0.89 -3.65 11.44
C PHE A 255 -0.20 -2.95 10.62
N VAL A 256 -0.68 -3.62 9.57
CA VAL A 256 -1.75 -3.14 8.70
C VAL A 256 -2.95 -4.09 8.75
N PRO A 257 -3.71 -4.16 9.86
CA PRO A 257 -4.96 -4.92 9.86
C PRO A 257 -5.84 -4.57 8.65
N MET A 258 -6.30 -5.57 7.90
CA MET A 258 -7.10 -5.41 6.66
C MET A 258 -8.56 -5.86 6.80
N GLY A 259 -8.90 -6.55 7.89
CA GLY A 259 -10.24 -7.05 8.18
C GLY A 259 -10.86 -6.47 9.46
N ALA A 260 -12.07 -6.94 9.74
CA ALA A 260 -12.77 -6.74 11.01
C ALA A 260 -12.22 -7.70 12.08
N ASP A 261 -12.48 -7.37 13.35
CA ASP A 261 -12.19 -8.29 14.45
C ASP A 261 -13.04 -9.56 14.33
N SER A 262 -12.44 -10.71 14.62
CA SER A 262 -13.06 -12.02 14.44
C SER A 262 -12.52 -13.01 15.47
N GLU A 263 -13.37 -13.94 15.90
CA GLU A 263 -12.96 -15.12 16.68
C GLU A 263 -12.45 -16.26 15.78
N GLY A 264 -12.59 -16.13 14.46
CA GLY A 264 -12.12 -17.08 13.45
C GLY A 264 -10.75 -16.71 12.86
N PRO A 265 -10.43 -17.26 11.66
CA PRO A 265 -9.21 -16.90 10.95
C PRO A 265 -9.10 -15.38 10.74
N SER A 266 -7.92 -14.84 11.01
CA SER A 266 -7.65 -13.41 10.86
C SER A 266 -6.39 -13.19 10.03
N PHE A 267 -6.49 -12.29 9.05
CA PHE A 267 -5.40 -11.99 8.14
C PHE A 267 -4.53 -10.85 8.69
N GLY A 268 -3.32 -11.19 9.14
CA GLY A 268 -2.35 -10.25 9.69
C GLY A 268 -1.43 -9.73 8.60
N THR A 269 -1.21 -8.43 8.54
CA THR A 269 -0.28 -7.79 7.58
C THR A 269 0.69 -6.88 8.32
N TYR A 270 1.93 -6.81 7.83
CA TYR A 270 2.98 -5.96 8.38
C TYR A 270 3.80 -5.31 7.26
N ASP A 271 3.99 -4.00 7.36
CA ASP A 271 4.88 -3.19 6.54
C ASP A 271 6.24 -3.04 7.21
N ASP A 272 7.32 -3.42 6.53
CA ASP A 272 8.71 -3.23 6.95
C ASP A 272 9.38 -2.18 6.04
N PHE A 273 9.60 -0.96 6.55
CA PHE A 273 10.28 0.12 5.83
C PHE A 273 11.79 -0.06 5.90
N MET A 274 12.46 0.07 4.77
CA MET A 274 13.84 -0.33 4.61
C MET A 274 14.62 0.61 3.68
N SER A 275 15.92 0.70 3.93
CA SER A 275 16.88 1.10 2.90
C SER A 275 17.32 -0.14 2.13
N LEU A 276 17.43 -0.02 0.81
CA LEU A 276 17.66 -1.11 -0.12
C LEU A 276 18.82 -0.78 -1.07
N GLU A 277 19.47 -1.80 -1.62
CA GLU A 277 20.37 -1.68 -2.76
C GLU A 277 19.82 -2.44 -3.97
N CYS A 278 19.97 -1.87 -5.16
CA CYS A 278 19.70 -2.53 -6.42
C CYS A 278 20.79 -2.16 -7.43
N GLU A 279 21.59 -3.14 -7.85
CA GLU A 279 22.63 -2.95 -8.88
C GLU A 279 23.62 -1.80 -8.58
N GLY A 280 23.98 -1.62 -7.31
CA GLY A 280 24.88 -0.57 -6.84
C GLY A 280 24.22 0.80 -6.65
N SER A 281 22.89 0.90 -6.83
CA SER A 281 22.11 2.07 -6.51
C SER A 281 21.37 1.88 -5.18
N SER A 282 21.56 2.82 -4.27
CA SER A 282 20.80 2.89 -3.03
C SER A 282 19.39 3.41 -3.29
N GLY A 283 18.43 2.87 -2.56
CA GLY A 283 17.04 3.29 -2.58
C GLY A 283 16.35 3.00 -1.26
N ALA A 284 15.05 3.24 -1.23
CA ALA A 284 14.23 2.96 -0.06
C ALA A 284 12.83 2.55 -0.50
N GLY A 285 12.11 1.93 0.42
CA GLY A 285 10.80 1.39 0.17
C GLY A 285 10.31 0.60 1.36
N PHE A 286 9.33 -0.27 1.13
CA PHE A 286 8.83 -1.18 2.13
C PHE A 286 8.57 -2.56 1.55
N PHE A 287 8.56 -3.54 2.44
CA PHE A 287 8.10 -4.88 2.16
C PHE A 287 6.87 -5.16 3.01
N GLU A 288 5.76 -5.40 2.34
CA GLU A 288 4.51 -5.79 2.99
C GLU A 288 4.43 -7.31 2.97
N GLN A 289 4.09 -7.90 4.11
CA GLN A 289 3.82 -9.32 4.19
C GLN A 289 2.54 -9.60 4.95
N GLY A 290 1.75 -10.51 4.41
CA GLY A 290 0.47 -10.90 4.92
C GLY A 290 0.40 -12.40 5.16
N ILE A 291 -0.16 -12.83 6.28
CA ILE A 291 -0.41 -14.24 6.56
C ILE A 291 -1.76 -14.45 7.25
N LEU A 292 -2.46 -15.51 6.85
CA LEU A 292 -3.66 -15.97 7.51
C LEU A 292 -3.31 -16.69 8.81
N HIS A 293 -3.68 -16.10 9.94
CA HIS A 293 -3.54 -16.72 11.25
C HIS A 293 -4.75 -17.61 11.52
N ARG A 294 -4.50 -18.91 11.69
CA ARG A 294 -5.48 -19.90 12.15
C ARG A 294 -4.79 -20.95 13.01
N VAL A 295 -5.36 -21.24 14.17
CA VAL A 295 -5.02 -22.42 14.96
C VAL A 295 -6.14 -23.41 14.67
N HIS A 296 -5.82 -24.49 13.98
CA HIS A 296 -6.77 -25.56 13.65
C HIS A 296 -7.29 -26.26 14.90
#